data_AF-A0A7X9H7F9-F1
#
_entry.id   AF-A0A7X9H7F9-F1
#
_cell.length_a   1.000
_cell.length_b   1.000
_cell.length_c   1.000
_cell.angle_alpha   90.00
_cell.angle_beta   90.00
_cell.angle_gamma   90.00
#
_symmetry.space_group_name_H-M   'P 1'
#
loop_
_entity.id
_entity.type
_entity.pdbx_description
1 polymer ?
#
loop_
_entity_poly.entity_id
_entity_poly.type
_entity_poly.pdbx_seq_one_letter_code
_entity_poly.pdbx_strand_id
1 'polypeptide(L)' 'MDYKKLKGARVAKGFTQEDMAEKLDISTKTYNRKELGIVEFNRREIAELVKALDLTNDEAGEIFLI' A
#
# COMPACT_ATOMS: atom_id res chain seq x y z
N MET A 1 -7.07 -0.38 8.86
CA MET A 1 -5.79 -0.30 8.10
C MET A 1 -4.85 0.68 8.79
N ASP A 2 -3.61 0.28 9.06
CA ASP A 2 -2.55 1.12 9.60
C ASP A 2 -1.73 1.75 8.46
N TYR A 3 -2.10 2.98 8.09
CA TYR A 3 -1.46 3.74 7.02
C TYR A 3 0.01 4.12 7.32
N LYS A 4 0.40 4.22 8.60
CA LYS A 4 1.78 4.52 8.99
C LYS A 4 2.68 3.31 8.72
N LYS A 5 2.20 2.11 9.06
CA LYS A 5 2.90 0.85 8.75
C LYS A 5 2.99 0.62 7.25
N LEU A 6 1.92 0.85 6.50
CA LEU A 6 1.95 0.75 5.03
C LEU A 6 3.03 1.66 4.41
N LYS A 7 3.06 2.93 4.81
CA LYS A 7 4.08 3.87 4.36
C LYS A 7 5.50 3.41 4.75
N GLY A 8 5.66 2.91 5.97
CA GLY A 8 6.93 2.35 6.46
C GLY A 8 7.42 1.19 5.58
N ALA A 9 6.55 0.21 5.31
CA ALA A 9 6.85 -0.93 4.46
C ALA A 9 7.25 -0.51 3.03
N ARG A 10 6.48 0.43 2.44
CA ARG A 10 6.80 0.99 1.12
C ARG A 10 8.19 1.61 1.06
N VAL A 11 8.51 2.48 2.03
CA VAL A 11 9.82 3.15 2.09
C VAL A 11 10.94 2.15 2.35
N ALA A 12 10.73 1.15 3.21
CA ALA A 12 11.72 0.11 3.48
C ALA A 12 12.08 -0.73 2.24
N LYS A 13 11.13 -0.93 1.33
CA LYS A 13 11.36 -1.58 0.02
C LYS A 13 11.89 -0.63 -1.06
N GLY A 14 12.11 0.65 -0.73
CA GLY A 14 12.66 1.65 -1.65
C GLY A 14 11.68 2.18 -2.70
N PHE A 15 10.37 1.92 -2.54
CA PHE A 15 9.37 2.40 -3.48
C PHE A 15 8.92 3.82 -3.14
N THR A 16 8.76 4.64 -4.18
CA THR A 16 8.06 5.92 -4.12
C THR A 16 6.54 5.71 -4.20
N GLN A 17 5.77 6.78 -3.99
CA GLN A 17 4.32 6.73 -4.21
C GLN A 17 3.98 6.59 -5.71
N GLU A 18 4.86 7.03 -6.59
CA GLU A 18 4.71 6.91 -8.05
C GLU A 18 4.91 5.47 -8.50
N ASP A 19 5.94 4.78 -7.98
CA ASP A 19 6.18 3.36 -8.29
C ASP A 19 4.98 2.48 -7.90
N MET A 20 4.37 2.76 -6.75
CA MET A 20 3.20 2.00 -6.30
C MET A 20 1.94 2.36 -7.10
N ALA A 21 1.82 3.60 -7.53
CA ALA A 21 0.71 4.03 -8.39
C ALA A 21 0.78 3.34 -9.77
N GLU A 22 1.98 3.24 -10.35
CA GLU A 22 2.22 2.53 -11.61
C GLU A 22 1.88 1.04 -11.47
N LYS A 23 2.34 0.38 -10.40
CA LYS A 23 2.03 -1.04 -10.13
C LYS A 23 0.52 -1.32 -9.98
N LEU A 24 -0.23 -0.35 -9.46
CA LEU A 24 -1.67 -0.47 -9.23
C LEU A 24 -2.53 0.01 -10.40
N ASP A 25 -1.90 0.56 -11.46
CA ASP A 25 -2.56 1.19 -12.60
C ASP A 25 -3.53 2.30 -12.16
N ILE A 26 -3.05 3.21 -11.30
CA ILE A 26 -3.78 4.38 -10.81
C ILE A 26 -2.90 5.63 -10.87
N SER A 27 -3.50 6.81 -10.74
CA SER A 27 -2.71 8.04 -10.63
C SER A 27 -1.96 8.12 -9.30
N THR A 28 -0.77 8.75 -9.30
CA THR A 28 -0.01 9.05 -8.07
C THR A 28 -0.84 9.81 -7.04
N LYS A 29 -1.74 10.71 -7.50
CA LYS A 29 -2.69 11.42 -6.64
C LYS A 29 -3.69 10.47 -5.97
N THR A 30 -4.20 9.48 -6.71
CA THR A 30 -5.09 8.46 -6.17
C THR A 30 -4.37 7.63 -5.12
N TYR A 31 -3.16 7.15 -5.43
CA TYR A 31 -2.33 6.40 -4.47
C TYR A 31 -2.05 7.22 -3.20
N ASN A 32 -1.63 8.47 -3.35
CA ASN A 32 -1.36 9.37 -2.23
C ASN A 32 -2.59 9.52 -1.31
N ARG A 33 -3.77 9.76 -1.89
CA ARG A 33 -5.02 9.84 -1.11
C ARG A 33 -5.37 8.53 -0.41
N LYS A 34 -5.05 7.39 -1.03
CA LYS A 34 -5.26 6.09 -0.40
C LYS A 34 -4.29 5.83 0.74
N GLU A 35 -3.01 6.13 0.56
CA GLU A 35 -1.99 6.02 1.62
C GLU A 35 -2.21 7.03 2.77
N LEU A 36 -2.91 8.13 2.53
CA LEU A 36 -3.38 9.07 3.57
C LEU A 36 -4.68 8.63 4.26
N GLY A 37 -5.33 7.56 3.80
CA GLY A 37 -6.62 7.10 4.31
C GLY A 37 -7.82 7.95 3.94
N ILE A 38 -7.68 8.83 2.94
CA ILE A 38 -8.79 9.66 2.41
C ILE A 38 -9.69 8.83 1.49
N VAL A 39 -9.11 7.83 0.83
CA VAL A 39 -9.80 6.89 -0.07
C VAL A 39 -9.37 5.48 0.32
N GLU A 40 -10.28 4.53 0.38
CA GLU A 40 -9.89 3.15 0.74
C GLU A 40 -9.20 2.43 -0.42
N PHE A 41 -8.29 1.52 -0.09
CA PHE A 41 -7.81 0.51 -1.04
C PHE A 41 -8.88 -0.57 -1.22
N ASN A 42 -9.12 -0.98 -2.46
CA ASN A 42 -9.97 -2.13 -2.74
C ASN A 42 -9.17 -3.45 -2.58
N ARG A 43 -9.87 -4.58 -2.56
CA ARG A 43 -9.26 -5.91 -2.36
C ARG A 43 -8.19 -6.26 -3.40
N ARG A 44 -8.37 -5.87 -4.67
CA ARG A 44 -7.38 -6.11 -5.74
C ARG A 44 -6.11 -5.30 -5.47
N GLU A 45 -6.26 -4.03 -5.12
CA GLU A 45 -5.13 -3.16 -4.79
C GLU A 45 -4.38 -3.67 -3.56
N ILE A 46 -5.09 -4.14 -2.52
CA ILE A 46 -4.46 -4.73 -1.33
C ILE A 46 -3.65 -5.97 -1.71
N ALA A 47 -4.18 -6.86 -2.55
CA ALA A 47 -3.46 -8.05 -2.99
C ALA A 47 -2.17 -7.69 -3.78
N GLU A 48 -2.25 -6.71 -4.67
CA GLU A 48 -1.08 -6.23 -5.42
C GLU A 48 -0.07 -5.52 -4.50
N LEU A 49 -0.53 -4.76 -3.48
CA LEU A 49 0.34 -4.17 -2.47
C LEU A 49 1.10 -5.23 -1.68
N VAL A 50 0.41 -6.26 -1.18
CA VAL A 50 1.02 -7.37 -0.44
C VAL A 50 2.10 -8.06 -1.28
N LYS A 51 1.81 -8.28 -2.57
CA LYS A 51 2.76 -8.89 -3.50
C LYS A 51 3.95 -7.96 -3.81
N ALA A 52 3.68 -6.69 -4.13
CA ALA A 52 4.71 -5.72 -4.50
C ALA A 52 5.66 -5.40 -3.33
N LEU A 53 5.12 -5.35 -2.13
CA LEU A 53 5.85 -5.11 -0.89
C LEU A 53 6.38 -6.39 -0.25
N ASP A 54 6.17 -7.56 -0.88
CA ASP A 54 6.68 -8.86 -0.41
C ASP A 54 6.43 -9.05 1.09
N LEU A 55 5.18 -8.80 1.51
CA LEU A 55 4.77 -8.83 2.91
C LEU A 55 4.47 -10.26 3.33
N THR A 56 4.91 -10.61 4.54
CA THR A 56 4.44 -11.82 5.22
C THR A 56 2.97 -11.70 5.63
N ASN A 57 2.33 -12.82 5.93
CA ASN A 57 0.94 -12.82 6.41
C ASN A 57 0.77 -12.00 7.70
N ASP A 58 1.77 -12.03 8.57
CA ASP A 58 1.75 -11.29 9.84
C ASP A 58 1.83 -9.77 9.58
N GLU A 59 2.78 -9.33 8.74
CA GLU A 59 2.89 -7.91 8.36
C GLU A 59 1.63 -7.42 7.62
N ALA A 60 1.09 -8.24 6.72
CA ALA A 60 -0.15 -7.92 6.03
C ALA A 60 -1.33 -7.83 7.01
N GLY A 61 -1.41 -8.71 8.01
CA GLY A 61 -2.40 -8.67 9.08
C GLY A 61 -2.31 -7.38 9.89
N GLU A 62 -1.10 -6.99 10.29
CA GLU A 62 -0.86 -5.75 11.03
C GLU A 62 -1.20 -4.49 10.24
N ILE A 63 -1.04 -4.49 8.92
CA ILE A 63 -1.34 -3.34 8.08
C ILE A 63 -2.82 -3.29 7.72
N PHE A 64 -3.41 -4.39 7.28
CA PHE A 64 -4.71 -4.40 6.60
C PHE A 64 -5.88 -4.91 7.45
N LEU A 65 -5.64 -5.66 8.53
CA LEU A 65 -6.69 -6.31 9.34
C LEU A 65 -6.92 -5.69 10.73
N ILE A 66 -6.17 -4.63 11.06
CA ILE A 66 -6.35 -3.81 12.27
C ILE A 66 -7.36 -2.68 12.02
#